data_AF-A0A090T3N5-F1
#
_entry.id   AF-A0A090T3N5-F1
#
_cell.length_a   1.000
_cell.length_b   1.000
_cell.length_c   1.000
_cell.angle_alpha   90.00
_cell.angle_beta   90.00
_cell.angle_gamma   90.00
#
_symmetry.space_group_name_H-M   'P 1'
#
loop_
_entity.id
_entity.type
_entity.pdbx_description
1 polymer ?
#
loop_
_entity_poly.entity_id
_entity_poly.type
_entity_poly.pdbx_seq_one_letter_code
_entity_poly.pdbx_strand_id
1 'polypeptide(L)'
;MVEECLTDFHKANPDWTITLLRYFNPVGSHPSGEMGEDPQGIPNNLMPFVSQVAVGRRECLSVFGDDYPTPDGTGVRDYIHVMDLADGHIAALKTLNGKEALSVYNLGTGNGSSVLQMVKAFEEASGKPVPYKVVERRPGDIAECWADPSKANKELGWKATRTLSDMTADGWRWQSQNPTGYPE
;
A
#
# COMPACT_ATOMS: atom_id res chain seq x y z
N MET A 1 -14.49 -7.45 -13.71
CA MET A 1 -15.86 -6.89 -13.59
C MET A 1 -15.90 -5.36 -13.68
N VAL A 2 -15.51 -4.56 -12.67
CA VAL A 2 -15.67 -3.08 -12.75
C VAL A 2 -14.84 -2.46 -13.88
N GLU A 3 -13.57 -2.84 -14.04
CA GLU A 3 -12.73 -2.33 -15.14
C GLU A 3 -13.29 -2.67 -16.53
N GLU A 4 -13.86 -3.86 -16.69
CA GLU A 4 -14.50 -4.30 -17.94
C GLU A 4 -15.76 -3.50 -18.21
N CYS A 5 -16.62 -3.31 -17.18
CA CYS A 5 -17.81 -2.47 -17.31
C CYS A 5 -17.46 -1.03 -17.71
N LEU A 6 -16.43 -0.43 -17.12
CA LEU A 6 -15.98 0.91 -17.49
C LEU A 6 -15.36 0.95 -18.89
N THR A 7 -14.69 -0.12 -19.29
CA THR A 7 -14.14 -0.27 -20.65
C THR A 7 -15.26 -0.35 -21.68
N ASP A 8 -16.29 -1.15 -21.43
CA ASP A 8 -17.44 -1.27 -22.33
C ASP A 8 -18.29 0.00 -22.33
N PHE A 9 -18.42 0.67 -21.19
CA PHE A 9 -19.06 1.98 -21.10
C PHE A 9 -18.35 3.03 -21.95
N HIS A 10 -17.02 3.13 -21.88
CA HIS A 10 -16.25 4.04 -22.73
C HIS A 10 -16.34 3.67 -24.22
N LYS A 11 -16.39 2.38 -24.58
CA LYS A 11 -16.63 1.98 -25.98
C LYS A 11 -17.98 2.50 -26.50
N ALA A 12 -19.01 2.52 -25.65
CA ALA A 12 -20.33 3.04 -26.00
C ALA A 12 -20.40 4.58 -25.93
N ASN A 13 -19.57 5.21 -25.10
CA ASN A 13 -19.54 6.65 -24.84
C ASN A 13 -18.09 7.18 -24.95
N PRO A 14 -17.56 7.33 -26.18
CA PRO A 14 -16.14 7.61 -26.41
C PRO A 14 -15.71 9.02 -25.97
N ASP A 15 -16.66 9.93 -25.71
CA ASP A 15 -16.44 11.29 -25.22
C ASP A 15 -16.05 11.35 -23.73
N TRP A 16 -16.12 10.23 -23.01
CA TRP A 16 -15.78 10.18 -21.59
C TRP A 16 -14.28 10.04 -21.33
N THR A 17 -13.80 10.72 -20.29
CA THR A 17 -12.48 10.45 -19.71
C THR A 17 -12.61 9.41 -18.59
N ILE A 18 -11.93 8.27 -18.72
CA ILE A 18 -11.87 7.25 -17.66
C ILE A 18 -10.43 6.94 -17.32
N THR A 19 -10.08 7.00 -16.03
CA THR A 19 -8.76 6.56 -15.57
C THR A 19 -8.90 5.41 -14.60
N LEU A 20 -8.32 4.27 -14.95
CA LEU A 20 -8.23 3.08 -14.09
C LEU A 20 -6.86 3.08 -13.42
N LEU A 21 -6.84 3.37 -12.12
CA LEU A 21 -5.63 3.35 -11.31
C LEU A 21 -5.59 2.05 -10.51
N ARG A 22 -4.63 1.19 -10.81
CA ARG A 22 -4.41 -0.08 -10.13
C ARG A 22 -3.38 0.12 -9.02
N TYR A 23 -3.83 0.00 -7.78
CA TYR A 23 -2.98 0.17 -6.61
C TYR A 23 -2.31 -1.14 -6.26
N PHE A 24 -1.10 -1.05 -5.70
CA PHE A 24 -0.39 -2.18 -5.12
C PHE A 24 -0.70 -2.27 -3.63
N ASN A 25 0.28 -2.01 -2.74
CA ASN A 25 0.07 -2.12 -1.30
C ASN A 25 0.26 -0.76 -0.62
N PRO A 26 -0.79 0.08 -0.52
CA PRO A 26 -0.70 1.38 0.14
C PRO A 26 -0.41 1.22 1.63
N VAL A 27 0.55 2.00 2.13
CA VAL A 27 0.97 2.02 3.54
C VAL A 27 1.42 3.44 3.95
N GLY A 28 1.74 3.62 5.23
CA GLY A 28 2.10 4.92 5.79
C GLY A 28 0.88 5.73 6.18
N SER A 29 1.08 7.03 6.40
CA SER A 29 0.01 7.93 6.84
C SER A 29 0.30 9.35 6.36
N HIS A 30 -0.58 10.30 6.68
CA HIS A 30 -0.25 11.70 6.51
C HIS A 30 0.90 12.09 7.48
N PRO A 31 1.89 12.90 7.06
CA PRO A 31 3.03 13.24 7.90
C PRO A 31 2.69 14.08 9.13
N SER A 32 1.50 14.67 9.23
CA SER A 32 1.08 15.31 10.49
C SER A 32 0.94 14.30 11.64
N GLY A 33 0.67 13.03 11.34
CA GLY A 33 0.28 12.05 12.35
C GLY A 33 -1.17 12.17 12.79
N GLU A 34 -1.97 13.02 12.13
CA GLU A 34 -3.40 13.24 12.44
C GLU A 34 -4.35 12.47 11.51
N MET A 35 -3.83 11.90 10.41
CA MET A 35 -4.61 11.09 9.49
C MET A 35 -3.82 9.85 9.09
N GLY A 36 -4.42 8.68 9.24
CA GLY A 36 -3.88 7.40 8.81
C GLY A 36 -4.95 6.32 8.70
N GLU A 37 -4.52 5.08 8.46
CA GLU A 37 -5.41 3.93 8.39
C GLU A 37 -5.92 3.55 9.79
N ASP A 38 -7.24 3.38 9.93
CA ASP A 38 -7.90 2.99 11.18
C ASP A 38 -8.92 1.87 10.93
N PRO A 39 -8.43 0.63 10.71
CA PRO A 39 -9.30 -0.49 10.41
C PRO A 39 -10.13 -0.89 11.63
N GLN A 40 -11.42 -1.07 11.42
CA GLN A 40 -12.34 -1.56 12.44
C GLN A 40 -12.11 -3.07 12.70
N GLY A 41 -12.00 -3.46 13.96
CA GLY A 41 -11.79 -4.85 14.36
C GLY A 41 -10.37 -5.38 14.15
N ILE A 42 -10.24 -6.60 13.62
CA ILE A 42 -8.94 -7.22 13.35
C ILE A 42 -8.48 -6.84 11.94
N PRO A 43 -7.33 -6.16 11.79
CA PRO A 43 -6.82 -5.82 10.47
C PRO A 43 -6.53 -7.07 9.64
N ASN A 44 -6.90 -7.03 8.36
CA ASN A 44 -6.55 -8.07 7.39
C ASN A 44 -5.19 -7.82 6.72
N ASN A 45 -4.75 -6.54 6.72
CA ASN A 45 -3.55 -6.05 6.05
C ASN A 45 -2.35 -6.04 7.00
N LEU A 46 -1.15 -6.20 6.44
CA LEU A 46 0.09 -6.30 7.22
C LEU A 46 0.36 -5.06 8.07
N MET A 47 0.30 -3.87 7.46
CA MET A 47 0.80 -2.64 8.08
C MET A 47 0.01 -2.25 9.35
N PRO A 48 -1.33 -2.17 9.35
CA PRO A 48 -2.07 -1.88 10.58
C PRO A 48 -1.94 -2.97 11.64
N PHE A 49 -1.68 -4.21 11.25
CA PHE A 49 -1.44 -5.28 12.21
C PHE A 49 -0.10 -5.08 12.93
N VAL A 50 0.96 -4.81 12.15
CA VAL A 50 2.30 -4.47 12.66
C VAL A 50 2.25 -3.26 13.60
N SER A 51 1.56 -2.19 13.20
CA SER A 51 1.43 -1.00 14.03
C SER A 51 0.68 -1.27 15.33
N GLN A 52 -0.41 -2.06 15.30
CA GLN A 52 -1.16 -2.46 16.49
C GLN A 52 -0.34 -3.34 17.44
N VAL A 53 0.54 -4.21 16.94
CA VAL A 53 1.48 -4.96 17.79
C VAL A 53 2.45 -3.99 18.47
N ALA A 54 3.04 -3.06 17.73
CA ALA A 54 4.00 -2.09 18.29
C ALA A 54 3.39 -1.13 19.33
N VAL A 55 2.10 -0.76 19.21
CA VAL A 55 1.40 -0.01 20.27
C VAL A 55 0.85 -0.88 21.40
N GLY A 56 1.06 -2.20 21.35
CA GLY A 56 0.65 -3.13 22.41
C GLY A 56 -0.84 -3.49 22.39
N ARG A 57 -1.56 -3.21 21.30
CA ARG A 57 -2.97 -3.66 21.11
C ARG A 57 -3.06 -5.14 20.76
N ARG A 58 -1.95 -5.75 20.32
CA ARG A 58 -1.85 -7.16 19.94
C ARG A 58 -0.55 -7.75 20.43
N GLU A 59 -0.59 -9.02 20.79
CA GLU A 59 0.57 -9.73 21.36
C GLU A 59 1.64 -10.05 20.31
N CYS A 60 1.25 -10.48 19.10
CA CYS A 60 2.18 -10.81 18.02
C CYS A 60 1.52 -10.76 16.64
N LEU A 61 2.33 -10.52 15.61
CA LEU A 61 1.97 -10.65 14.20
C LEU A 61 1.95 -12.13 13.78
N SER A 62 1.02 -12.52 12.91
CA SER A 62 1.08 -13.81 12.21
C SER A 62 1.65 -13.60 10.81
N VAL A 63 2.80 -14.23 10.52
CA VAL A 63 3.46 -14.23 9.20
C VAL A 63 3.01 -15.49 8.45
N PHE A 64 2.31 -15.31 7.33
CA PHE A 64 1.69 -16.41 6.59
C PHE A 64 2.67 -17.02 5.59
N GLY A 65 3.36 -18.09 6.00
CA GLY A 65 4.37 -18.80 5.22
C GLY A 65 5.78 -18.20 5.28
N ASP A 66 6.77 -19.08 5.32
CA ASP A 66 8.21 -18.80 5.32
C ASP A 66 8.97 -19.68 4.30
N ASP A 67 8.24 -20.28 3.37
CA ASP A 67 8.72 -21.26 2.40
C ASP A 67 8.39 -20.85 0.94
N TYR A 68 8.06 -19.58 0.70
CA TYR A 68 7.96 -19.04 -0.65
C TYR A 68 9.34 -18.97 -1.33
N PRO A 69 9.41 -19.02 -2.68
CA PRO A 69 10.66 -18.85 -3.42
C PRO A 69 11.10 -17.37 -3.46
N THR A 70 11.24 -16.73 -2.30
CA THR A 70 11.66 -15.34 -2.11
C THR A 70 12.92 -15.27 -1.25
N PRO A 71 13.63 -14.13 -1.16
CA PRO A 71 14.93 -14.07 -0.47
C PRO A 71 14.93 -14.49 1.01
N ASP A 72 13.81 -14.32 1.72
CA ASP A 72 13.67 -14.69 3.13
C ASP A 72 12.51 -15.67 3.40
N GLY A 73 11.96 -16.26 2.34
CA GLY A 73 10.85 -17.21 2.42
C GLY A 73 9.47 -16.58 2.62
N THR A 74 9.37 -15.28 2.92
CA THR A 74 8.09 -14.60 3.15
C THR A 74 7.58 -13.86 1.90
N GLY A 75 6.28 -13.52 1.88
CA GLY A 75 5.68 -12.84 0.74
C GLY A 75 6.30 -11.47 0.45
N VAL A 76 6.58 -11.18 -0.82
CA VAL A 76 7.14 -9.90 -1.30
C VAL A 76 6.07 -9.08 -1.98
N ARG A 77 5.94 -7.80 -1.61
CA ARG A 77 4.93 -6.87 -2.14
C ARG A 77 5.53 -5.50 -2.43
N ASP A 78 4.94 -4.78 -3.38
CA ASP A 78 5.25 -3.37 -3.66
C ASP A 78 4.47 -2.45 -2.74
N TYR A 79 5.12 -2.05 -1.66
CA TYR A 79 4.58 -1.07 -0.72
C TYR A 79 4.76 0.33 -1.28
N ILE A 80 3.67 1.08 -1.33
CA ILE A 80 3.64 2.46 -1.80
C ILE A 80 3.11 3.37 -0.68
N HIS A 81 3.73 4.52 -0.50
CA HIS A 81 3.29 5.48 0.50
C HIS A 81 1.93 6.08 0.11
N VAL A 82 0.98 6.14 1.03
CA VAL A 82 -0.39 6.62 0.76
C VAL A 82 -0.41 8.06 0.24
N MET A 83 0.50 8.92 0.69
CA MET A 83 0.67 10.27 0.14
C MET A 83 1.17 10.28 -1.32
N ASP A 84 2.10 9.38 -1.70
CA ASP A 84 2.50 9.26 -3.11
C ASP A 84 1.30 8.78 -3.95
N LEU A 85 0.51 7.86 -3.41
CA LEU A 85 -0.71 7.40 -4.07
C LEU A 85 -1.73 8.52 -4.26
N ALA A 86 -1.95 9.36 -3.24
CA ALA A 86 -2.81 10.54 -3.33
C ALA A 86 -2.29 11.54 -4.38
N ASP A 87 -0.98 11.81 -4.40
CA ASP A 87 -0.34 12.63 -5.42
C ASP A 87 -0.57 12.06 -6.83
N GLY A 88 -0.62 10.73 -6.97
CA GLY A 88 -0.91 10.02 -8.22
C GLY A 88 -2.31 10.26 -8.75
N HIS A 89 -3.30 10.38 -7.87
CA HIS A 89 -4.66 10.75 -8.25
C HIS A 89 -4.70 12.18 -8.80
N ILE A 90 -4.01 13.11 -8.15
CA ILE A 90 -3.92 14.51 -8.61
C ILE A 90 -3.23 14.58 -9.97
N ALA A 91 -2.15 13.81 -10.17
CA ALA A 91 -1.45 13.75 -11.45
C ALA A 91 -2.33 13.20 -12.58
N ALA A 92 -3.10 12.15 -12.31
CA ALA A 92 -4.07 11.59 -13.25
C ALA A 92 -5.13 12.63 -13.65
N LEU A 93 -5.74 13.30 -12.67
CA LEU A 93 -6.74 14.35 -12.93
C LEU A 93 -6.15 15.48 -13.77
N LYS A 94 -5.01 16.05 -13.37
CA LYS A 94 -4.39 17.17 -14.10
C LYS A 94 -4.00 16.80 -15.53
N THR A 95 -3.50 15.59 -15.75
CA THR A 95 -2.96 15.16 -17.04
C THR A 95 -4.04 14.71 -18.02
N LEU A 96 -5.17 14.18 -17.52
CA LEU A 96 -6.20 13.57 -18.35
C LEU A 96 -7.47 14.42 -18.46
N ASN A 97 -7.60 15.48 -17.67
CA ASN A 97 -8.74 16.40 -17.77
C ASN A 97 -8.92 16.93 -19.20
N GLY A 98 -10.13 16.77 -19.73
CA GLY A 98 -10.49 17.19 -21.09
C GLY A 98 -10.02 16.25 -22.21
N LYS A 99 -9.52 15.05 -21.89
CA LYS A 99 -9.20 14.03 -22.91
C LYS A 99 -10.33 13.03 -23.07
N GLU A 100 -10.69 12.70 -24.30
CA GLU A 100 -11.63 11.62 -24.62
C GLU A 100 -10.86 10.28 -24.66
N ALA A 101 -10.59 9.73 -23.47
CA ALA A 101 -9.71 8.57 -23.35
C ALA A 101 -10.01 7.70 -22.12
N LEU A 102 -9.84 6.39 -22.31
CA LEU A 102 -9.69 5.42 -21.24
C LEU A 102 -8.22 5.05 -21.08
N SER A 103 -7.66 5.36 -19.90
CA SER A 103 -6.26 5.09 -19.58
C SER A 103 -6.13 4.24 -18.32
N VAL A 104 -5.23 3.26 -18.38
CA VAL A 104 -4.92 2.36 -17.26
C VAL A 104 -3.50 2.58 -16.79
N TYR A 105 -3.29 2.74 -15.48
CA TYR A 105 -1.98 2.92 -14.86
C TYR A 105 -1.82 2.08 -13.59
N ASN A 106 -0.62 1.54 -13.41
CA ASN A 106 -0.20 0.98 -12.12
C ASN A 106 0.37 2.10 -11.26
N LEU A 107 -0.10 2.23 -10.02
CA LEU A 107 0.49 3.11 -9.01
C LEU A 107 1.19 2.25 -7.96
N GLY A 108 2.51 2.15 -8.11
CA GLY A 108 3.42 1.42 -7.23
C GLY A 108 4.83 2.02 -7.33
N THR A 109 5.75 1.53 -6.52
CA THR A 109 7.16 1.98 -6.53
C THR A 109 8.00 1.23 -7.57
N GLY A 110 7.55 0.03 -7.95
CA GLY A 110 8.30 -0.92 -8.76
C GLY A 110 9.36 -1.72 -8.00
N ASN A 111 9.38 -1.62 -6.67
CA ASN A 111 10.29 -2.36 -5.80
C ASN A 111 9.49 -3.25 -4.85
N GLY A 112 9.87 -4.52 -4.74
CA GLY A 112 9.30 -5.44 -3.76
C GLY A 112 10.02 -5.35 -2.42
N SER A 113 9.27 -5.46 -1.32
CA SER A 113 9.83 -5.77 0.01
C SER A 113 9.07 -6.93 0.63
N SER A 114 9.80 -7.79 1.36
CA SER A 114 9.23 -8.93 2.06
C SER A 114 8.46 -8.52 3.32
N VAL A 115 7.72 -9.46 3.91
CA VAL A 115 7.05 -9.25 5.20
C VAL A 115 8.08 -8.92 6.30
N LEU A 116 9.19 -9.66 6.36
CA LEU A 116 10.19 -9.45 7.41
C LEU A 116 10.99 -8.16 7.21
N GLN A 117 11.22 -7.73 5.96
CA GLN A 117 11.79 -6.41 5.69
C GLN A 117 10.89 -5.27 6.19
N MET A 118 9.57 -5.38 5.99
CA MET A 118 8.60 -4.42 6.54
C MET A 118 8.60 -4.43 8.07
N VAL A 119 8.58 -5.61 8.70
CA VAL A 119 8.64 -5.75 10.16
C VAL A 119 9.88 -5.07 10.72
N LYS A 120 11.06 -5.37 10.16
CA LYS A 120 12.33 -4.77 10.57
C LYS A 120 12.33 -3.25 10.41
N ALA A 121 11.88 -2.75 9.26
CA ALA A 121 11.79 -1.30 9.02
C ALA A 121 10.82 -0.61 10.00
N PHE A 122 9.79 -1.32 10.48
CA PHE A 122 8.87 -0.78 11.48
C PHE A 122 9.43 -0.83 12.90
N GLU A 123 10.19 -1.86 13.27
CA GLU A 123 10.92 -1.90 14.54
C GLU A 123 11.93 -0.75 14.62
N GLU A 124 12.66 -0.49 13.54
CA GLU A 124 13.60 0.64 13.43
C GLU A 124 12.89 1.99 13.59
N ALA A 125 11.74 2.18 12.94
CA ALA A 125 10.96 3.43 13.03
C ALA A 125 10.32 3.66 14.40
N SER A 126 9.83 2.59 15.04
CA SER A 126 9.10 2.67 16.31
C SER A 126 10.00 2.62 17.54
N GLY A 127 11.21 2.09 17.40
CA GLY A 127 12.09 1.75 18.52
C GLY A 127 11.51 0.64 19.42
N LYS A 128 10.52 -0.11 18.91
CA LYS A 128 9.81 -1.16 19.65
C LYS A 128 9.90 -2.49 18.92
N PRO A 129 9.99 -3.61 19.65
CA PRO A 129 9.93 -4.92 19.04
C PRO A 129 8.54 -5.19 18.45
N VAL A 130 8.50 -5.90 17.34
CA VAL A 130 7.29 -6.42 16.70
C VAL A 130 7.37 -7.95 16.71
N PRO A 131 7.00 -8.59 17.83
CA PRO A 131 6.99 -10.05 17.90
C PRO A 131 6.08 -10.64 16.83
N TYR A 132 6.52 -11.73 16.21
CA TYR A 132 5.74 -12.44 15.21
C TYR A 132 5.88 -13.96 15.36
N LYS A 133 4.92 -14.69 14.80
CA LYS A 133 4.95 -16.14 14.62
C LYS A 133 4.70 -16.49 13.17
N VAL A 134 5.43 -17.46 12.65
CA VAL A 134 5.15 -18.03 11.34
C VAL A 134 3.97 -18.99 11.47
N VAL A 135 3.03 -18.89 10.54
CA VAL A 135 1.84 -19.76 10.41
C VAL A 135 1.74 -20.27 8.98
N GLU A 136 0.80 -21.18 8.72
CA GLU A 136 0.53 -21.70 7.37
C GLU A 136 0.27 -20.58 6.35
N ARG A 137 0.57 -20.85 5.09
CA ARG A 137 0.28 -19.92 3.98
C ARG A 137 -1.20 -19.60 3.95
N ARG A 138 -1.53 -18.34 3.69
CA ARG A 138 -2.91 -17.91 3.46
C ARG A 138 -3.32 -18.38 2.05
N PRO A 139 -4.43 -19.14 1.90
CA PRO A 139 -4.89 -19.57 0.58
C PRO A 139 -5.10 -18.39 -0.37
N GLY A 140 -4.51 -18.46 -1.56
CA GLY A 140 -4.59 -17.40 -2.58
C GLY A 140 -3.44 -16.38 -2.54
N ASP A 141 -2.58 -16.38 -1.51
CA ASP A 141 -1.40 -15.52 -1.50
C ASP A 141 -0.36 -15.99 -2.53
N ILE A 142 0.12 -15.04 -3.32
CA ILE A 142 1.22 -15.21 -4.26
C ILE A 142 2.56 -14.91 -3.57
N ALA A 143 3.63 -15.54 -4.05
CA ALA A 143 4.98 -15.35 -3.50
C ALA A 143 5.42 -13.88 -3.62
N GLU A 144 5.35 -13.32 -4.82
CA GLU A 144 5.89 -12.00 -5.14
C GLU A 144 4.97 -11.22 -6.07
N CYS A 145 4.84 -9.91 -5.85
CA CYS A 145 4.06 -9.02 -6.71
C CYS A 145 4.52 -7.57 -6.57
N TRP A 146 4.85 -6.91 -7.68
CA TRP A 146 5.18 -5.48 -7.72
C TRP A 146 4.81 -4.83 -9.04
N ALA A 147 4.76 -3.50 -9.06
CA ALA A 147 4.34 -2.74 -10.23
C ALA A 147 5.46 -2.64 -11.28
N ASP A 148 5.05 -2.48 -12.54
CA ASP A 148 5.83 -1.66 -13.48
C ASP A 148 5.19 -0.26 -13.52
N PRO A 149 5.82 0.77 -12.91
CA PRO A 149 5.30 2.13 -12.89
C PRO A 149 5.73 2.98 -14.11
N SER A 150 6.44 2.41 -15.08
CA SER A 150 7.03 3.15 -16.21
C SER A 150 6.02 3.97 -16.99
N LYS A 151 4.81 3.43 -17.21
CA LYS A 151 3.72 4.14 -17.90
C LYS A 151 3.25 5.37 -17.12
N ALA A 152 3.05 5.26 -15.81
CA ALA A 152 2.65 6.38 -14.96
C ALA A 152 3.75 7.45 -14.91
N ASN A 153 5.01 7.04 -14.77
CA ASN A 153 6.17 7.92 -14.80
C ASN A 153 6.24 8.75 -16.10
N LYS A 154 6.03 8.10 -17.25
CA LYS A 154 6.14 8.72 -18.57
C LYS A 154 4.94 9.61 -18.89
N GLU A 155 3.73 9.12 -18.68
CA GLU A 155 2.53 9.77 -19.20
C GLU A 155 1.93 10.75 -18.18
N LEU A 156 1.97 10.43 -16.88
CA LEU A 156 1.40 11.29 -15.82
C LEU A 156 2.43 12.24 -15.21
N GLY A 157 3.72 12.03 -15.48
CA GLY A 157 4.80 12.74 -14.78
C GLY A 157 4.83 12.46 -13.28
N TRP A 158 4.24 11.33 -12.85
CA TRP A 158 4.14 10.94 -11.45
C TRP A 158 5.07 9.78 -11.16
N LYS A 159 5.76 9.82 -10.02
CA LYS A 159 6.59 8.73 -9.50
C LYS A 159 6.49 8.71 -7.98
N ALA A 160 6.43 7.54 -7.38
CA ALA A 160 6.55 7.41 -5.94
C ALA A 160 7.93 7.91 -5.46
N THR A 161 7.95 8.69 -4.38
CA THR A 161 9.15 9.38 -3.88
C THR A 161 9.55 8.96 -2.49
N ARG A 162 8.64 8.36 -1.72
CA ARG A 162 8.83 8.02 -0.31
C ARG A 162 9.33 6.58 -0.20
N THR A 163 10.29 6.37 0.68
CA THR A 163 10.95 5.09 0.91
C THR A 163 10.17 4.21 1.89
N LEU A 164 10.55 2.95 2.02
CA LEU A 164 10.01 2.05 3.06
C LEU A 164 10.20 2.65 4.47
N SER A 165 11.34 3.32 4.72
CA SER A 165 11.60 4.00 5.99
C SER A 165 10.64 5.17 6.24
N ASP A 166 10.29 5.93 5.21
CA ASP A 166 9.32 7.02 5.34
C ASP A 166 7.92 6.47 5.63
N MET A 167 7.54 5.38 4.93
CA MET A 167 6.26 4.69 5.13
C MET A 167 6.10 4.19 6.57
N THR A 168 7.14 3.53 7.12
CA THR A 168 7.09 3.02 8.50
C THR A 168 7.16 4.15 9.53
N ALA A 169 7.96 5.19 9.29
CA ALA A 169 8.06 6.35 10.17
C ALA A 169 6.75 7.13 10.28
N ASP A 170 6.10 7.43 9.16
CA ASP A 170 4.81 8.13 9.16
C ASP A 170 3.72 7.21 9.74
N GLY A 171 3.66 5.94 9.33
CA GLY A 171 2.73 4.96 9.90
C GLY A 171 2.85 4.81 11.43
N TRP A 172 4.07 4.83 11.97
CA TRP A 172 4.31 4.85 13.41
C TRP A 172 3.90 6.19 14.05
N ARG A 173 4.18 7.33 13.41
CA ARG A 173 3.76 8.65 13.91
C ARG A 173 2.25 8.71 14.09
N TRP A 174 1.48 8.29 13.10
CA TRP A 174 0.02 8.18 13.21
C TRP A 174 -0.39 7.25 14.36
N GLN A 175 0.10 6.01 14.38
CA GLN A 175 -0.36 5.01 15.34
C GLN A 175 0.02 5.37 16.79
N SER A 176 1.19 5.97 17.01
CA SER A 176 1.66 6.36 18.34
C SER A 176 0.91 7.57 18.91
N GLN A 177 0.49 8.50 18.06
CA GLN A 177 -0.36 9.63 18.45
C GLN A 177 -1.83 9.23 18.62
N ASN A 178 -2.28 8.21 17.88
CA ASN A 178 -3.66 7.74 17.83
C ASN A 178 -3.72 6.23 18.13
N PRO A 179 -3.37 5.80 19.36
CA PRO A 179 -3.23 4.37 19.68
C PRO A 179 -4.54 3.60 19.44
N THR A 180 -5.69 4.25 19.65
CA THR A 180 -7.01 3.67 19.46
C THR A 180 -7.69 4.06 18.14
N GLY A 181 -7.00 4.78 17.25
CA GLY A 181 -7.61 5.29 16.01
C GLY A 181 -8.29 6.64 16.20
N TYR A 182 -9.24 6.95 15.32
CA TYR A 182 -10.01 8.19 15.40
C TYR A 182 -11.00 8.16 16.58
N PRO A 183 -11.38 9.33 17.14
CA PRO A 183 -12.50 9.42 18.09
C PRO A 183 -13.81 8.96 17.44
N GLU A 184 -14.69 8.33 18.23
CA GLU A 184 -16.09 8.06 17.84
C GLU A 184 -16.93 9.34 17.77
#